data_AF-A0A242DB60-F1
#
_entry.id   AF-A0A242DB60-F1
#
_cell.length_a   1.000
_cell.length_b   1.000
_cell.length_c   1.000
_cell.angle_alpha   90.00
_cell.angle_beta   90.00
_cell.angle_gamma   90.00
#
_symmetry.space_group_name_H-M   'P 1'
#
loop_
_entity.id
_entity.type
_entity.pdbx_description
1 polymer ?
#
loop_
_entity_poly.entity_id
_entity_poly.type
_entity_poly.pdbx_seq_one_letter_code
_entity_poly.pdbx_strand_id
1 'polypeptide(L)' 'MGHLPPSKFALNDSVQFRVADSILTGVIELTDFAHSSNKAYHSYSIFVEERDCSYTHVPEQDVLKKF' A
#
# COMPACT_ATOMS: atom_id res chain seq x y z
N MET A 1 24.04 -1.50 -8.37
CA MET A 1 22.62 -1.74 -8.04
C MET A 1 21.96 -0.38 -7.93
N GLY A 2 20.92 -0.10 -8.73
CA GLY A 2 20.20 1.17 -8.63
C GLY A 2 19.48 1.24 -7.28
N HIS A 3 19.78 2.26 -6.49
CA HIS A 3 19.05 2.53 -5.26
C HIS A 3 17.59 2.81 -5.64
N LEU A 4 16.70 1.96 -5.16
CA LEU A 4 15.28 2.19 -5.28
C LEU A 4 14.89 3.34 -4.35
N PRO A 5 13.92 4.18 -4.75
CA PRO A 5 13.41 5.20 -3.85
C PRO A 5 12.83 4.52 -2.59
N PRO A 6 12.95 5.14 -1.41
CA PRO A 6 12.32 4.61 -0.20
C PRO A 6 10.80 4.53 -0.37
N SER A 7 10.15 3.61 0.35
CA SER A 7 8.69 3.54 0.40
C SER A 7 8.13 4.82 1.05
N LYS A 8 6.97 5.27 0.57
CA LYS A 8 6.31 6.47 1.10
C LYS A 8 5.68 6.27 2.47
N PHE A 9 5.21 5.06 2.73
CA PHE A 9 4.53 4.66 3.96
C PHE A 9 5.27 3.48 4.62
N ALA A 10 5.07 3.35 5.93
CA ALA A 10 5.70 2.34 6.77
C ALA A 10 4.67 1.37 7.37
N LEU A 11 5.19 0.27 7.94
CA LEU A 11 4.39 -0.68 8.72
C LEU A 11 3.61 0.04 9.83
N ASN A 12 2.36 -0.35 10.03
CA ASN A 12 1.41 0.22 11.00
C ASN A 12 0.95 1.65 10.71
N ASP A 13 1.33 2.26 9.57
CA ASP A 13 0.75 3.54 9.18
C ASP A 13 -0.74 3.37 8.86
N SER A 14 -1.55 4.27 9.42
CA SER A 14 -2.95 4.44 9.03
C SER A 14 -3.01 5.25 7.73
N VAL A 15 -3.48 4.62 6.67
CA VAL A 15 -3.54 5.20 5.32
C VAL A 15 -4.94 5.14 4.75
N GLN A 16 -5.17 5.95 3.71
CA GLN A 16 -6.32 5.78 2.83
C GLN A 16 -5.85 5.19 1.51
N PHE A 17 -6.68 4.43 0.82
CA PHE A 17 -6.32 3.93 -0.50
C PHE A 17 -7.55 3.78 -1.38
N ARG A 18 -7.35 3.89 -2.69
CA ARG A 18 -8.42 3.75 -3.67
C ARG A 18 -8.55 2.29 -4.11
N VAL A 19 -9.76 1.75 -4.04
CA VAL A 19 -10.11 0.45 -4.62
C VAL A 19 -11.39 0.59 -5.43
N ALA A 20 -11.32 0.27 -6.72
CA ALA A 20 -12.38 0.60 -7.69
C ALA A 20 -12.82 2.08 -7.55
N ASP A 21 -14.10 2.32 -7.21
CA ASP A 21 -14.71 3.64 -7.03
C ASP A 21 -14.81 4.08 -5.56
N SER A 22 -14.20 3.33 -4.64
CA SER A 22 -14.24 3.62 -3.20
C SER A 22 -12.88 4.02 -2.65
N ILE A 23 -12.88 4.87 -1.63
CA ILE A 23 -11.71 5.14 -0.79
C ILE A 23 -11.94 4.43 0.53
N LEU A 24 -11.01 3.54 0.89
CA LEU A 24 -11.03 2.84 2.16
C LEU A 24 -9.93 3.37 3.07
N THR A 25 -10.16 3.23 4.37
CA THR A 25 -9.15 3.52 5.39
C THR A 25 -8.67 2.21 5.98
N GLY A 26 -7.36 2.05 6.14
CA GLY A 26 -6.79 0.85 6.71
C GLY A 26 -5.39 1.07 7.28
N VAL A 27 -4.81 -0.01 7.80
CA VAL A 27 -3.48 -0.02 8.41
C VAL A 27 -2.55 -0.89 7.58
N ILE A 28 -1.34 -0.40 7.30
CA ILE A 28 -0.35 -1.18 6.56
C ILE A 28 0.15 -2.34 7.44
N GLU A 29 -0.12 -3.56 7.01
CA GLU A 29 0.35 -4.80 7.65
C GLU A 29 1.64 -5.33 7.06
N LEU A 30 1.89 -5.08 5.77
CA LEU A 30 3.12 -5.50 5.10
C LEU A 30 3.52 -4.47 4.05
N THR A 31 4.83 -4.26 3.93
CA THR A 31 5.46 -3.49 2.86
C THR A 31 6.12 -4.46 1.89
N ASP A 32 5.50 -4.67 0.73
CA ASP A 32 5.95 -5.63 -0.26
C ASP A 32 6.65 -4.94 -1.42
N PHE A 33 7.80 -5.50 -1.79
CA PHE A 33 8.54 -5.07 -2.96
C PHE A 33 8.27 -6.03 -4.12
N ALA A 34 7.29 -5.71 -4.95
CA ALA A 34 7.02 -6.47 -6.16
C ALA A 34 8.09 -6.13 -7.22
N HIS A 35 9.11 -6.99 -7.35
CA HIS A 35 10.08 -6.90 -8.43
C HIS A 35 9.47 -7.49 -9.72
N SER A 36 8.55 -6.75 -10.34
CA SER A 36 8.14 -7.04 -11.71
C SER A 36 9.28 -6.65 -12.65
N SER A 37 9.62 -7.55 -13.59
CA SER A 37 10.69 -7.39 -14.58
C SER A 37 10.59 -6.13 -15.44
N ASN A 38 9.46 -5.41 -15.41
CA ASN A 38 9.27 -4.17 -16.17
C ASN A 38 9.14 -2.90 -15.32
N LYS A 39 8.81 -2.98 -14.03
CA LYS A 39 8.69 -1.80 -13.15
C LYS A 39 8.91 -2.22 -11.70
N ALA A 40 9.94 -1.66 -11.08
CA ALA A 40 10.08 -1.66 -9.64
C ALA A 40 9.01 -0.72 -9.05
N TYR A 41 8.04 -1.26 -8.32
CA TYR A 41 7.06 -0.46 -7.60
C TYR A 41 6.88 -0.98 -6.16
N HIS A 42 6.63 -0.06 -5.23
CA HIS A 42 6.25 -0.40 -3.87
C HIS A 42 4.77 -0.78 -3.83
N SER A 43 4.45 -1.79 -3.03
CA SER A 43 3.08 -2.20 -2.76
C SER A 43 2.90 -2.51 -1.29
N TYR A 44 1.66 -2.51 -0.84
CA TYR A 44 1.32 -2.71 0.56
C TYR A 44 0.23 -3.77 0.69
N SER A 45 0.27 -4.50 1.81
CA SER A 45 -0.90 -5.17 2.34
C SER A 45 -1.55 -4.28 3.38
N ILE A 46 -2.82 -3.95 3.21
CA ILE A 46 -3.55 -3.00 4.04
C ILE A 46 -4.77 -3.69 4.66
N PHE A 47 -4.83 -3.74 5.99
CA PHE A 47 -5.99 -4.25 6.72
C PHE A 47 -7.06 -3.18 6.89
N VAL A 48 -8.30 -3.51 6.57
CA VAL A 48 -9.47 -2.64 6.74
C VAL A 48 -10.36 -3.23 7.82
N GLU A 49 -10.33 -2.63 9.02
CA GLU A 49 -11.08 -3.09 10.19
C GLU A 49 -12.59 -3.13 9.93
N GLU A 50 -13.14 -2.14 9.23
CA GLU A 50 -14.58 -2.08 8.90
C GLU A 50 -15.08 -3.28 8.07
N ARG A 51 -14.16 -3.97 7.39
CA ARG A 51 -14.46 -5.10 6.50
C ARG A 51 -13.81 -6.40 6.96
N ASP A 52 -13.09 -6.37 8.07
CA ASP A 52 -12.32 -7.50 8.62
C ASP A 52 -11.51 -8.25 7.54
N CYS A 53 -10.85 -7.50 6.65
CA CYS A 53 -10.09 -8.10 5.54
C CYS A 53 -8.86 -7.28 5.14
N SER A 54 -7.85 -7.98 4.62
CA SER A 54 -6.62 -7.40 4.11
C SER A 54 -6.64 -7.32 2.58
N TYR A 55 -6.31 -6.15 2.05
CA TYR A 55 -6.09 -5.89 0.63
C TYR A 55 -4.61 -6.05 0.36
N THR A 56 -4.22 -7.07 -0.39
CA THR A 56 -2.82 -7.34 -0.72
C THR A 56 -2.42 -6.69 -2.04
N HIS A 57 -1.12 -6.42 -2.22
CA HIS A 57 -0.55 -5.83 -3.43
C HIS A 57 -1.17 -4.48 -3.83
N VAL A 58 -1.63 -3.67 -2.88
CA VAL A 58 -2.11 -2.32 -3.15
C VAL A 58 -0.91 -1.46 -3.59
N PRO A 59 -0.90 -0.95 -4.83
CA PRO A 59 0.26 -0.22 -5.33
C PRO A 59 0.39 1.13 -4.61
N GLU A 60 1.62 1.55 -4.29
CA GLU A 60 1.88 2.78 -3.52
C GLU A 60 1.26 4.04 -4.15
N GLN A 61 1.07 4.06 -5.47
CA GLN A 61 0.42 5.17 -6.18
C GLN A 61 -1.06 5.35 -5.83
N ASP A 62 -1.74 4.28 -5.41
CA ASP A 62 -3.16 4.28 -5.05
C ASP A 62 -3.36 4.48 -3.53
N VAL A 63 -2.25 4.61 -2.77
CA VAL A 63 -2.25 4.90 -1.33
C VAL A 63 -2.04 6.39 -1.09
N LEU A 64 -2.89 6.94 -0.24
CA LEU A 64 -2.97 8.33 0.16
C LEU A 64 -2.67 8.46 1.65
N LYS A 65 -2.01 9.56 2.02
CA LYS A 65 -1.81 9.89 3.43
C LYS A 65 -3.15 10.25 4.06
N LYS A 66 -3.46 9.64 5.21
CA LYS A 66 -4.63 10.02 6.02
C LYS A 66 -4.39 11.41 6.63
N PHE A 67 -5.38 12.31 6.50
CA PHE A 67 -5.38 13.64 7.11
C PHE A 67 -5.78 13.60 8.58
#